data_AF-A0A380DJE4-F1
#
_entry.id   AF-A0A380DJE4-F1
#
_cell.length_a   1.000
_cell.length_b   1.000
_cell.length_c   1.000
_cell.angle_alpha   90.00
_cell.angle_beta   90.00
_cell.angle_gamma   90.00
#
_symmetry.space_group_name_H-M   'P 1'
#
loop_
_entity.id
_entity.type
_entity.pdbx_description
1 polymer ?
#
loop_
_entity_poly.entity_id
_entity_poly.type
_entity_poly.pdbx_seq_one_letter_code
_entity_poly.pdbx_strand_id
1 'polypeptide(L)'
;MKNYSNGDVSINENVPSYDVEYKMSNKDENVKQLRNRYSIPNDKAPILKMHIDGGLKRKFCWIQKVRNRLFKEDRDISVIDYLSYKPAKVKNDER
;
A
#
# COMPACT_ATOMS: atom_id res chain seq x y z
N MET A 1 10.69 -3.25 5.75
CA MET A 1 10.74 -3.92 4.42
C MET A 1 11.64 -5.16 4.37
N LYS A 2 12.68 -5.31 5.21
CA LYS A 2 13.55 -6.51 5.20
C LYS A 2 12.84 -7.86 5.35
N ASN A 3 11.63 -7.87 5.90
CA ASN A 3 10.84 -9.09 6.13
C ASN A 3 9.94 -9.48 4.93
N TYR A 4 9.83 -8.62 3.91
CA TYR A 4 9.10 -8.91 2.67
C TYR A 4 10.15 -9.14 1.57
N SER A 5 10.40 -10.41 1.27
CA SER A 5 11.36 -10.84 0.25
C SER A 5 10.71 -10.94 -1.13
N ASN A 6 11.51 -10.75 -2.18
CA ASN A 6 11.13 -10.95 -3.59
C ASN A 6 9.92 -10.12 -4.06
N GLY A 7 9.94 -8.82 -3.79
CA GLY A 7 8.96 -7.90 -4.38
C GLY A 7 9.37 -7.46 -5.77
N ASP A 8 8.40 -7.37 -6.66
CA ASP A 8 8.58 -6.74 -7.97
C ASP A 8 8.50 -5.22 -7.80
N VAL A 9 9.58 -4.52 -8.15
CA VAL A 9 9.66 -3.05 -8.07
C VAL A 9 9.62 -2.48 -9.49
N SER A 10 8.72 -1.55 -9.73
CA SER A 10 8.65 -0.77 -10.97
C SER A 10 8.79 0.72 -10.67
N ILE A 11 9.52 1.40 -11.55
CA ILE A 11 9.81 2.83 -11.45
C ILE A 11 9.27 3.49 -12.71
N ASN A 12 8.44 4.51 -12.54
CA ASN A 12 8.04 5.39 -13.62
C ASN A 12 8.83 6.69 -13.49
N GLU A 13 9.71 6.98 -14.44
CA GLU A 13 10.52 8.21 -14.43
C GLU A 13 9.75 9.40 -15.04
N ASN A 14 8.81 9.16 -15.96
CA ASN A 14 8.02 10.21 -16.61
C ASN A 14 7.06 10.88 -15.62
N VAL A 15 6.48 10.09 -14.73
CA VAL A 15 5.71 10.54 -13.57
C VAL A 15 6.38 9.88 -12.38
N PRO A 16 7.21 10.60 -11.58
CA PRO A 16 8.03 9.99 -10.54
C PRO A 16 7.16 9.24 -9.53
N SER A 17 7.04 7.93 -9.76
CA SER A 17 6.26 7.01 -8.96
C SER A 17 7.00 5.68 -8.83
N TYR A 18 6.78 5.04 -7.69
CA TYR A 18 7.36 3.75 -7.36
C TYR A 18 6.22 2.80 -7.00
N ASP A 19 6.17 1.69 -7.70
CA ASP A 19 5.22 0.61 -7.44
C ASP A 19 5.99 -0.59 -6.94
N VAL A 20 5.46 -1.23 -5.90
CA VAL A 20 6.03 -2.46 -5.35
C VAL A 20 4.93 -3.48 -5.11
N GLU A 21 5.11 -4.68 -5.62
CA GLU A 21 4.19 -5.79 -5.42
C GLU A 21 4.88 -6.95 -4.67
N TYR A 22 4.25 -7.42 -3.60
CA TYR A 22 4.73 -8.56 -2.82
C TYR A 22 3.64 -9.63 -2.71
N LYS A 23 3.99 -10.90 -2.95
CA LYS A 23 3.14 -12.04 -2.59
C LYS A 23 3.20 -12.25 -1.08
N MET A 24 2.06 -12.18 -0.41
CA MET A 24 1.95 -12.30 1.04
C MET A 24 1.60 -13.73 1.43
N SER A 25 2.07 -14.17 2.59
CA SER A 25 1.66 -15.45 3.17
C SER A 25 0.34 -15.31 3.93
N ASN A 26 -0.56 -16.30 3.85
CA ASN A 26 -1.74 -16.36 4.73
C ASN A 26 -1.38 -16.50 6.22
N LYS A 27 -0.13 -16.87 6.53
CA LYS A 27 0.37 -16.93 7.91
C LYS A 27 0.78 -15.56 8.46
N ASP A 28 0.94 -14.55 7.60
CA ASP A 28 1.28 -13.18 7.98
C ASP A 28 0.20 -12.60 8.92
N GLU A 29 0.63 -11.90 9.95
CA GLU A 29 -0.25 -11.40 10.99
C GLU A 29 -1.25 -10.35 10.46
N ASN A 30 -0.83 -9.49 9.54
CA ASN A 30 -1.72 -8.50 8.92
C ASN A 30 -2.77 -9.20 8.05
N VAL A 31 -2.40 -10.29 7.36
CA VAL A 31 -3.34 -11.10 6.57
C VAL A 31 -4.38 -11.77 7.47
N LYS A 32 -3.97 -12.32 8.62
CA LYS A 32 -4.90 -12.90 9.61
C LYS A 32 -5.87 -11.85 10.14
N GLN A 33 -5.39 -10.66 10.52
CA GLN A 33 -6.24 -9.59 11.02
C GLN A 33 -7.28 -9.15 9.97
N LEU A 34 -6.89 -9.04 8.69
CA LEU A 34 -7.81 -8.69 7.60
C LEU A 34 -8.88 -9.77 7.39
N ARG A 35 -8.52 -11.06 7.47
CA ARG A 35 -9.44 -12.19 7.34
C ARG A 35 -10.40 -12.34 8.52
N ASN A 36 -9.98 -11.94 9.71
CA ASN A 36 -10.86 -11.90 10.88
C ASN A 36 -11.86 -10.73 10.78
N ARG A 37 -11.43 -9.58 10.24
CA ARG A 37 -12.28 -8.38 10.14
C ARG A 37 -13.25 -8.43 8.97
N TYR A 38 -12.83 -9.03 7.86
CA TYR A 38 -13.62 -9.16 6.65
C TYR A 38 -13.80 -10.65 6.33
N SER A 39 -15.04 -11.09 6.13
CA SER A 39 -15.36 -12.48 5.77
C SER A 39 -14.90 -12.81 4.35
N ILE A 40 -13.59 -12.99 4.17
CA ILE A 40 -12.95 -13.33 2.90
C ILE A 40 -13.08 -14.83 2.67
N PRO A 41 -13.82 -15.28 1.65
CA PRO A 41 -14.22 -16.68 1.50
C PRO A 41 -13.22 -17.59 0.79
N ASN A 42 -12.04 -17.07 0.38
CA ASN A 42 -10.99 -17.90 -0.23
C ASN A 42 -9.76 -17.96 0.67
N ASP A 43 -8.92 -18.97 0.50
CA ASP A 43 -7.60 -19.05 1.14
C ASP A 43 -6.44 -18.80 0.16
N LYS A 44 -6.69 -18.10 -0.96
CA LYS A 44 -5.61 -17.66 -1.85
C LYS A 44 -4.72 -16.65 -1.15
N ALA A 45 -3.42 -16.77 -1.38
CA ALA A 45 -2.43 -15.88 -0.84
C ALA A 45 -2.63 -14.45 -1.39
N PRO A 46 -2.73 -13.42 -0.52
CA PRO A 46 -2.95 -12.07 -0.99
C PRO A 46 -1.72 -11.46 -1.67
N ILE A 47 -1.94 -10.43 -2.48
CA ILE A 47 -0.86 -9.60 -3.05
C ILE A 47 -0.93 -8.23 -2.38
N LEU A 48 0.18 -7.82 -1.77
CA LEU A 48 0.39 -6.49 -1.22
C LEU A 48 0.97 -5.59 -2.31
N LYS A 49 0.20 -4.60 -2.75
CA LYS A 49 0.69 -3.55 -3.65
C LYS A 49 0.91 -2.27 -2.89
N MET A 50 2.10 -1.69 -3.01
CA MET A 50 2.47 -0.38 -2.47
C MET A 50 2.72 0.57 -3.63
N HIS A 51 2.03 1.70 -3.63
CA HIS A 51 2.29 2.79 -4.57
C HIS A 51 2.80 4.00 -3.79
N ILE A 52 3.87 4.62 -4.29
CA ILE A 52 4.48 5.83 -3.74
C ILE A 52 4.54 6.87 -4.86
N ASP A 53 3.79 7.95 -4.67
CA ASP A 53 3.83 9.14 -5.52
C ASP A 53 4.93 10.11 -5.05
N GLY A 54 5.68 10.70 -5.99
CA GLY A 54 6.62 11.79 -5.73
C GLY A 54 8.09 11.36 -5.75
N GLY A 55 8.95 12.30 -6.13
CA GLY A 55 10.39 12.05 -6.22
C GLY A 55 11.03 11.89 -4.85
N LEU A 56 11.75 10.78 -4.62
CA LEU A 56 12.51 10.46 -3.39
C LEU A 56 13.53 11.55 -2.97
N LYS A 57 13.85 12.50 -3.85
CA LYS A 57 14.94 13.47 -3.66
C LYS A 57 14.53 14.83 -3.08
N ARG A 58 13.27 15.27 -3.12
CA ARG A 58 12.90 16.62 -2.62
C ARG A 58 11.46 16.71 -2.09
N LYS A 59 11.33 17.20 -0.84
CA LYS A 59 10.10 17.60 -0.13
C LYS A 59 8.96 16.59 -0.26
N PHE A 60 8.96 15.68 0.70
CA PHE A 60 8.13 14.50 0.72
C PHE A 60 6.66 14.79 1.04
N CYS A 61 5.82 14.74 0.02
CA CYS A 61 4.43 14.32 0.18
C CYS A 61 4.40 12.79 0.04
N TRP A 62 4.69 12.07 1.13
CA TRP A 62 4.58 10.60 1.12
C TRP A 62 3.10 10.24 1.04
N ILE A 63 2.69 9.56 -0.02
CA ILE A 63 1.40 8.87 -0.13
C ILE A 63 1.74 7.39 -0.26
N GLN A 64 1.52 6.62 0.80
CA GLN A 64 1.63 5.16 0.74
C GLN A 64 0.24 4.59 0.56
N LYS A 65 -0.03 4.01 -0.62
CA LYS A 65 -1.28 3.30 -0.87
C LYS A 65 -1.04 1.80 -0.79
N VAL A 66 -1.65 1.14 0.19
CA VAL A 66 -1.59 -0.31 0.35
C VAL A 66 -2.86 -0.90 -0.25
N ARG A 67 -2.73 -1.77 -1.26
CA ARG A 67 -3.85 -2.54 -1.81
C ARG A 67 -3.63 -4.03 -1.56
N ASN A 68 -4.62 -4.68 -0.95
CA ASN A 68 -4.63 -6.13 -0.76
C ASN A 68 -5.76 -6.77 -1.58
N ARG A 69 -5.44 -7.62 -2.57
CA ARG A 69 -6.41 -8.27 -3.48
C ARG A 69 -6.70 -9.71 -3.08
N LEU A 70 -7.98 -10.05 -2.87
CA LEU A 70 -8.48 -11.39 -2.56
C LEU A 70 -9.63 -11.76 -3.51
N PHE A 71 -9.64 -12.97 -4.03
CA PHE A 71 -10.60 -13.42 -5.06
C PHE A 71 -11.80 -14.16 -4.43
N LYS A 72 -13.04 -13.88 -4.83
CA LYS A 72 -14.19 -14.75 -4.55
C LYS A 72 -14.88 -15.07 -5.86
N GLU A 73 -14.69 -16.26 -6.44
CA GLU A 73 -15.55 -16.82 -7.53
C GLU A 73 -16.25 -15.75 -8.41
N ASP A 74 -15.48 -14.87 -9.08
CA ASP A 74 -15.89 -13.70 -9.91
C ASP A 74 -16.02 -12.30 -9.25
N ARG A 75 -15.59 -12.10 -8.00
CA ARG A 75 -15.50 -10.80 -7.32
C ARG A 75 -14.10 -10.56 -6.74
N ASP A 76 -13.46 -9.48 -7.19
CA ASP A 76 -12.19 -8.99 -6.65
C ASP A 76 -12.47 -8.14 -5.39
N ILE A 77 -12.09 -8.66 -4.22
CA ILE A 77 -12.12 -7.91 -2.96
C ILE A 77 -10.78 -7.19 -2.82
N SER A 78 -10.79 -5.86 -2.72
CA SER A 78 -9.59 -5.06 -2.48
C SER A 78 -9.74 -4.19 -1.24
N VAL A 79 -8.84 -4.36 -0.27
CA VAL A 79 -8.73 -3.43 0.87
C VAL A 79 -7.67 -2.39 0.51
N ILE A 80 -8.05 -1.11 0.59
CA ILE A 80 -7.17 0.02 0.30
C ILE A 80 -7.02 0.87 1.55
N ASP A 81 -5.79 1.09 1.98
CA ASP A 81 -5.45 2.05 3.00
C ASP A 81 -4.47 3.08 2.44
N TYR A 82 -4.55 4.33 2.92
CA TYR A 82 -3.64 5.40 2.51
C TYR A 82 -3.23 6.28 3.69
N LEU A 83 -1.93 6.54 3.80
CA LEU A 83 -1.38 7.51 4.74
C LEU A 83 -0.76 8.66 3.96
N SER A 84 -1.19 9.90 4.23
CA SER A 84 -0.66 11.11 3.62
C SER A 84 -0.13 12.04 4.70
N TYR A 85 1.17 12.29 4.67
CA TYR A 85 1.77 13.31 5.54
C TYR A 85 1.75 14.66 4.84
N LYS A 86 0.96 15.58 5.37
CA LYS A 86 0.92 16.97 4.91
C LYS A 86 1.58 17.86 5.95
N PRO A 87 2.42 18.83 5.55
CA PRO A 87 2.98 19.79 6.48
C PRO A 87 1.85 20.51 7.23
N ALA A 88 2.08 20.79 8.51
CA ALA A 88 1.15 21.56 9.31
C ALA A 88 0.89 22.93 8.64
N LYS A 89 -0.37 23.36 8.61
CA LYS A 89 -0.70 24.72 8.19
C LYS A 89 -0.04 25.68 9.16
N VAL A 90 0.95 26.44 8.69
CA VAL A 90 1.46 27.58 9.46
C VAL A 90 0.34 28.62 9.44
N LYS A 91 -0.21 28.95 10.60
CA LYS A 91 -1.00 30.18 10.74
C LYS A 91 0.01 31.32 10.60
N ASN A 92 0.00 32.00 9.46
CA ASN A 92 0.59 33.33 9.42
C ASN A 92 -0.36 34.20 10.24
N ASP A 93 -0.04 34.40 11.52
CA ASP A 93 -0.57 35.54 12.24
C ASP A 93 0.00 36.78 11.52
N GLU A 94 -0.86 37.40 10.70
CA GLU A 94 -0.62 38.71 10.10
C GLU A 94 -0.26 39.68 11.23
N ARG A 95 0.91 40.31 11.10
CA ARG A 95 1.45 41.31 12.03
C ARG A 95 1.56 42.64 11.31
#